data_AF-A0A6A6N4U1-F1
#
_entry.id   AF-A0A6A6N4U1-F1
#
_cell.length_a   1.000
_cell.length_b   1.000
_cell.length_c   1.000
_cell.angle_alpha   90.00
_cell.angle_beta   90.00
_cell.angle_gamma   90.00
#
_symmetry.space_group_name_H-M   'P 1'
#
loop_
_entity.id
_entity.type
_entity.pdbx_description
1 polymer ?
#
loop_
_entity_poly.entity_id
_entity_poly.type
_entity_poly.pdbx_seq_one_letter_code
_entity_poly.pdbx_strand_id
1 'polypeptide(L)'
;MLLKSTRKIWTLGVSSYLAPLLVSVIFGLLMRQQFNNCVNESKMLFVSASLSVTYFPVVAQFIEELDLLTTEFGLLTLSSSMLIQMMSISTFIIGVTSTRETYMMSFAYFLGVCGTVVVAVFIIRPVVQEIINRTPEGKSIHEFFVIAILIGTLIMAFVTDYLWMDFLLGAFLMGLIIPDGPPLGSILVEKSELMINEFFLPIFYVHIGYQTDVYSLKNIDSVTAILLLISVIFMTKMLGTLLASIYLKIRFQDAIFLALILNFKGVMDWVSFQRFLVLNILGKQCFTVLVLFNLVFIAAFYPVIHIFYNPRARLAGPYSKTKCTRALQSTPQEAELRAITCIYEEDNVPGMLALLEAVNPKAAISPLCAYVIHVIELVGRTAPILMPYKSDDKDLGHNSSSSSSPLGLCMLL
;
A
#
# COMPACT_ATOMS: atom_id res chain seq x y z
N MET A 1 -8.69 -18.93 14.19
CA MET A 1 -9.08 -18.00 13.10
C MET A 1 -8.02 -17.96 12.00
N LEU A 2 -6.76 -17.61 12.33
CA LEU A 2 -5.60 -17.45 11.43
C LEU A 2 -5.55 -18.36 10.19
N LEU A 3 -5.50 -19.69 10.30
CA LEU A 3 -5.38 -20.59 9.12
C LEU A 3 -6.45 -20.38 8.03
N LYS A 4 -7.69 -19.99 8.40
CA LYS A 4 -8.74 -19.69 7.42
C LYS A 4 -8.47 -18.37 6.67
N SER A 5 -7.78 -17.43 7.29
CA SER A 5 -7.28 -16.22 6.62
C SER A 5 -6.08 -16.56 5.73
N THR A 6 -5.07 -17.27 6.26
CA THR A 6 -3.87 -17.69 5.50
C THR A 6 -4.23 -18.39 4.19
N ARG A 7 -5.21 -19.31 4.20
CA ARG A 7 -5.67 -20.00 2.97
C ARG A 7 -6.32 -19.03 1.96
N LYS A 8 -7.07 -18.01 2.40
CA LYS A 8 -7.60 -16.96 1.51
C LYS A 8 -6.47 -16.20 0.84
N ILE A 9 -5.55 -15.68 1.64
CA ILE A 9 -4.42 -14.84 1.17
C ILE A 9 -3.55 -15.63 0.17
N TRP A 10 -3.23 -16.89 0.47
CA TRP A 10 -2.46 -17.76 -0.43
C TRP A 10 -3.17 -18.08 -1.74
N THR A 11 -4.43 -18.54 -1.68
CA THR A 11 -5.15 -18.91 -2.91
C THR A 11 -5.37 -17.71 -3.83
N LEU A 12 -5.59 -16.52 -3.26
CA LEU A 12 -5.75 -15.29 -4.02
C LEU A 12 -4.41 -14.75 -4.55
N GLY A 13 -3.37 -14.66 -3.72
CA GLY A 13 -2.05 -14.19 -4.16
C GLY A 13 -1.42 -15.09 -5.24
N VAL A 14 -1.50 -16.42 -5.08
CA VAL A 14 -0.96 -17.38 -6.06
C VAL A 14 -1.73 -17.33 -7.39
N SER A 15 -3.08 -17.29 -7.38
CA SER A 15 -3.83 -17.19 -8.64
C SER A 15 -3.59 -15.86 -9.37
N SER A 16 -3.47 -14.77 -8.63
CA SER A 16 -3.28 -13.41 -9.15
C SER A 16 -1.90 -13.18 -9.77
N TYR A 17 -0.89 -13.97 -9.38
CA TYR A 17 0.47 -13.88 -9.93
C TYR A 17 0.75 -15.00 -10.95
N LEU A 18 0.48 -16.26 -10.59
CA LEU A 18 0.88 -17.42 -11.39
C LEU A 18 0.10 -17.53 -12.70
N ALA A 19 -1.19 -17.17 -12.73
CA ALA A 19 -2.00 -17.22 -13.95
C ALA A 19 -1.51 -16.23 -15.03
N PRO A 20 -1.39 -14.90 -14.76
CA PRO A 20 -0.85 -13.97 -15.76
C PRO A 20 0.61 -14.26 -16.10
N LEU A 21 1.42 -14.79 -15.16
CA LEU A 21 2.80 -15.18 -15.48
C LEU A 21 2.86 -16.35 -16.47
N LEU A 22 2.09 -17.42 -16.24
CA LEU A 22 2.05 -18.56 -17.17
C LEU A 22 1.53 -18.14 -18.55
N VAL A 23 0.45 -17.35 -18.60
CA VAL A 23 -0.12 -16.89 -19.89
C VAL A 23 0.81 -15.92 -20.61
N SER A 24 1.49 -14.99 -19.92
CA SER A 24 2.45 -14.08 -20.56
C SER A 24 3.71 -14.78 -21.09
N VAL A 25 4.21 -15.80 -20.39
CA VAL A 25 5.32 -16.62 -20.90
C VAL A 25 4.89 -17.45 -22.10
N ILE A 26 3.71 -18.08 -22.07
CA ILE A 26 3.16 -18.83 -23.22
C ILE A 26 2.93 -17.90 -24.42
N PHE A 27 2.25 -16.77 -24.23
CA PHE A 27 1.97 -15.80 -25.30
C PHE A 27 3.27 -15.21 -25.88
N GLY A 28 4.24 -14.88 -25.01
CA GLY A 28 5.55 -14.39 -25.44
C GLY A 28 6.31 -15.40 -26.29
N LEU A 29 6.32 -16.67 -25.90
CA LEU A 29 6.94 -17.75 -26.68
C LEU A 29 6.26 -17.97 -28.04
N LEU A 30 4.93 -17.85 -28.10
CA LEU A 30 4.16 -17.96 -29.35
C LEU A 30 4.43 -16.79 -30.31
N MET A 31 4.48 -15.56 -29.79
CA MET A 31 4.65 -14.34 -30.59
C MET A 31 6.11 -13.88 -30.72
N ARG A 32 7.08 -14.70 -30.32
CA ARG A 32 8.52 -14.40 -30.26
C ARG A 32 9.05 -13.64 -31.48
N GLN A 33 8.71 -14.07 -32.69
CA GLN A 33 9.14 -13.42 -33.93
C GLN A 33 8.74 -11.93 -34.05
N GLN A 34 7.60 -11.53 -33.50
CA GLN A 34 7.12 -10.13 -33.50
C GLN A 34 7.81 -9.26 -32.42
N PHE A 35 8.41 -9.90 -31.41
CA PHE A 35 9.07 -9.23 -30.28
C PHE A 35 10.57 -8.98 -30.49
N ASN A 36 11.23 -9.57 -31.49
CA ASN A 36 12.70 -9.53 -31.61
C ASN A 36 13.31 -8.13 -31.81
N ASN A 37 12.54 -7.15 -32.29
CA ASN A 37 12.96 -5.74 -32.38
C ASN A 37 12.72 -4.94 -31.09
N CYS A 38 12.25 -5.58 -30.02
CA CYS A 38 11.50 -4.93 -28.94
C CYS A 38 11.83 -5.48 -27.53
N VAL A 39 11.95 -6.80 -27.40
CA VAL A 39 12.36 -7.50 -26.17
C VAL A 39 13.48 -8.47 -26.52
N ASN A 40 14.58 -8.43 -25.77
CA ASN A 40 15.64 -9.44 -25.92
C ASN A 40 15.09 -10.83 -25.55
N GLU A 41 15.13 -11.79 -26.48
CA GLU A 41 14.50 -13.12 -26.33
C GLU A 41 14.89 -13.83 -25.01
N SER A 42 16.19 -13.81 -24.69
CA SER A 42 16.75 -14.38 -23.45
C SER A 42 16.28 -13.69 -22.17
N LYS A 43 15.70 -12.50 -22.26
CA LYS A 43 15.20 -11.71 -21.13
C LYS A 43 13.66 -11.65 -21.05
N MET A 44 12.94 -12.32 -21.94
CA MET A 44 11.47 -12.26 -22.00
C MET A 44 10.80 -12.70 -20.68
N LEU A 45 11.38 -13.67 -19.97
CA LEU A 45 10.91 -14.10 -18.65
C LEU A 45 10.87 -12.94 -17.62
N PHE A 46 11.85 -12.03 -17.63
CA PHE A 46 11.86 -10.87 -16.73
C PHE A 46 10.76 -9.87 -17.07
N VAL A 47 10.49 -9.65 -18.36
CA VAL A 47 9.40 -8.77 -18.81
C VAL A 47 8.04 -9.36 -18.42
N SER A 48 7.80 -10.64 -18.71
CA SER A 48 6.58 -11.35 -18.30
C SER A 48 6.38 -11.37 -16.78
N ALA A 49 7.46 -11.56 -16.02
CA ALA A 49 7.43 -11.48 -14.56
C ALA A 49 7.02 -10.07 -14.07
N SER A 50 7.75 -9.01 -14.46
CA SER A 50 7.49 -7.64 -14.01
C SER A 50 6.10 -7.12 -14.39
N LEU A 51 5.59 -7.45 -15.57
CA LEU A 51 4.23 -7.07 -15.96
C LEU A 51 3.17 -7.73 -15.06
N SER A 52 3.41 -8.98 -14.65
CA SER A 52 2.51 -9.76 -13.79
C SER A 52 2.49 -9.29 -12.32
N VAL A 53 3.48 -8.52 -11.86
CA VAL A 53 3.60 -8.05 -10.46
C VAL A 53 2.46 -7.12 -10.06
N THR A 54 2.10 -7.17 -8.78
CA THR A 54 1.41 -6.11 -8.05
C THR A 54 2.36 -5.63 -6.96
N TYR A 55 2.78 -4.36 -7.00
CA TYR A 55 3.68 -3.80 -5.99
C TYR A 55 2.89 -3.49 -4.72
N PHE A 56 3.31 -4.03 -3.57
CA PHE A 56 2.62 -3.77 -2.28
C PHE A 56 2.49 -2.27 -1.97
N PRO A 57 3.53 -1.42 -2.10
CA PRO A 57 3.41 0.01 -1.79
C PRO A 57 2.34 0.74 -2.61
N VAL A 58 2.20 0.40 -3.90
CA VAL A 58 1.16 0.97 -4.80
C VAL A 58 -0.23 0.57 -4.33
N VAL A 59 -0.41 -0.67 -3.87
CA VAL A 59 -1.69 -1.14 -3.30
C VAL A 59 -1.94 -0.58 -1.90
N ALA A 60 -0.90 -0.31 -1.12
CA ALA A 60 -1.03 0.30 0.20
C ALA A 60 -1.54 1.74 0.09
N GLN A 61 -0.84 2.59 -0.67
CA GLN A 61 -1.25 3.96 -0.96
C GLN A 61 -2.67 4.00 -1.54
N PHE A 62 -3.01 3.13 -2.48
CA PHE A 62 -4.35 3.11 -3.08
C PHE A 62 -5.47 2.64 -2.13
N ILE A 63 -5.14 1.89 -1.08
CA ILE A 63 -6.10 1.48 -0.04
C ILE A 63 -6.23 2.56 1.05
N GLU A 64 -5.18 3.38 1.22
CA GLU A 64 -5.12 4.58 2.06
C GLU A 64 -5.97 5.72 1.46
N GLU A 65 -5.79 6.01 0.16
CA GLU A 65 -6.63 6.92 -0.66
C GLU A 65 -8.14 6.56 -0.68
N LEU A 66 -8.52 5.39 -0.14
CA LEU A 66 -9.89 4.90 -0.05
C LEU A 66 -10.41 4.71 1.38
N ASP A 67 -9.65 5.11 2.42
CA ASP A 67 -9.97 4.88 3.84
C ASP A 67 -10.15 3.40 4.23
N LEU A 68 -9.59 2.46 3.45
CA LEU A 68 -9.86 1.02 3.60
C LEU A 68 -8.82 0.23 4.40
N LEU A 69 -7.69 0.84 4.80
CA LEU A 69 -6.55 0.16 5.44
C LEU A 69 -6.94 -0.75 6.62
N THR A 70 -7.79 -0.24 7.51
CA THR A 70 -8.21 -0.90 8.75
C THR A 70 -9.28 -1.99 8.56
N THR A 71 -9.85 -2.11 7.35
CA THR A 71 -10.96 -3.03 7.08
C THR A 71 -10.48 -4.47 6.81
N GLU A 72 -11.32 -5.48 7.10
CA GLU A 72 -11.03 -6.88 6.71
C GLU A 72 -10.71 -7.03 5.21
N PHE A 73 -11.31 -6.17 4.38
CA PHE A 73 -11.09 -6.12 2.93
C PHE A 73 -9.72 -5.53 2.59
N GLY A 74 -9.37 -4.39 3.17
CA GLY A 74 -8.04 -3.76 3.02
C GLY A 74 -6.94 -4.72 3.44
N LEU A 75 -7.02 -5.25 4.66
CA LEU A 75 -6.03 -6.18 5.20
C LEU A 75 -5.89 -7.48 4.39
N LEU A 76 -6.97 -8.02 3.83
CA LEU A 76 -6.92 -9.14 2.87
C LEU A 76 -6.19 -8.75 1.58
N THR A 77 -6.43 -7.55 1.07
CA THR A 77 -5.85 -7.05 -0.17
C THR A 77 -4.35 -6.76 -0.01
N LEU A 78 -3.97 -6.01 1.03
CA LEU A 78 -2.60 -5.71 1.44
C LEU A 78 -1.76 -6.99 1.61
N SER A 79 -2.26 -7.95 2.41
CA SER A 79 -1.54 -9.21 2.62
C SER A 79 -1.45 -10.07 1.36
N SER A 80 -2.42 -9.99 0.45
CA SER A 80 -2.34 -10.68 -0.85
C SER A 80 -1.31 -10.03 -1.80
N SER A 81 -1.20 -8.70 -1.82
CA SER A 81 -0.19 -7.98 -2.63
C SER A 81 1.23 -8.18 -2.08
N MET A 82 1.41 -8.27 -0.76
CA MET A 82 2.66 -8.72 -0.15
C MET A 82 3.07 -10.11 -0.66
N LEU A 83 2.16 -11.10 -0.68
CA LEU A 83 2.49 -12.43 -1.22
C LEU A 83 2.82 -12.37 -2.72
N ILE A 84 2.09 -11.59 -3.52
CA ILE A 84 2.39 -11.40 -4.96
C ILE A 84 3.81 -10.83 -5.14
N GLN A 85 4.21 -9.85 -4.34
CA GLN A 85 5.54 -9.25 -4.41
C GLN A 85 6.64 -10.23 -3.97
N MET A 86 6.43 -11.03 -2.92
CA MET A 86 7.39 -12.06 -2.48
C MET A 86 7.53 -13.21 -3.49
N MET A 87 6.43 -13.62 -4.12
CA MET A 87 6.48 -14.56 -5.26
C MET A 87 7.23 -13.95 -6.44
N SER A 88 7.03 -12.67 -6.75
CA SER A 88 7.77 -11.96 -7.79
C SER A 88 9.27 -11.91 -7.53
N ILE A 89 9.70 -11.56 -6.31
CA ILE A 89 11.12 -11.56 -5.93
C ILE A 89 11.70 -12.97 -6.11
N SER A 90 10.96 -14.00 -5.69
CA SER A 90 11.36 -15.41 -5.86
C SER A 90 11.52 -15.80 -7.33
N THR A 91 10.60 -15.39 -8.21
CA THR A 91 10.70 -15.64 -9.66
C THR A 91 11.80 -14.82 -10.33
N PHE A 92 12.03 -13.57 -9.90
CA PHE A 92 13.16 -12.76 -10.38
C PHE A 92 14.50 -13.41 -10.00
N ILE A 93 14.61 -13.95 -8.78
CA ILE A 93 15.79 -14.72 -8.35
C ILE A 93 16.02 -15.92 -9.27
N ILE A 94 14.99 -16.73 -9.54
CA ILE A 94 15.08 -17.88 -10.45
C ILE A 94 15.45 -17.44 -11.88
N GLY A 95 14.91 -16.32 -12.35
CA GLY A 95 15.28 -15.74 -13.65
C GLY A 95 16.77 -15.37 -13.73
N VAL A 96 17.29 -14.66 -12.73
CA VAL A 96 18.71 -14.28 -12.66
C VAL A 96 19.59 -15.52 -12.62
N THR A 97 19.31 -16.49 -11.74
CA THR A 97 20.13 -17.70 -11.60
C THR A 97 20.11 -18.58 -12.86
N SER A 98 19.00 -18.61 -13.60
CA SER A 98 18.90 -19.30 -14.90
C SER A 98 19.73 -18.66 -16.02
N THR A 99 20.24 -17.43 -15.84
CA THR A 99 21.13 -16.75 -16.81
C THR A 99 22.62 -16.78 -16.41
N ARG A 100 22.98 -17.46 -15.31
CA ARG A 100 24.39 -17.57 -14.86
C ARG A 100 24.95 -18.95 -15.16
N GLU A 101 26.13 -18.98 -15.77
CA GLU A 101 26.81 -20.22 -16.20
C GLU A 101 27.32 -21.08 -15.03
N THR A 102 27.45 -20.51 -13.82
CA THR A 102 28.03 -21.18 -12.64
C THR A 102 27.10 -21.17 -11.44
N TYR A 103 26.84 -22.37 -10.90
CA TYR A 103 26.05 -22.58 -9.68
C TYR A 103 26.54 -21.73 -8.48
N MET A 104 27.86 -21.53 -8.36
CA MET A 104 28.47 -20.72 -7.31
C MET A 104 27.99 -19.27 -7.32
N MET A 105 27.80 -18.66 -8.50
CA MET A 105 27.27 -17.29 -8.63
C MET A 105 25.80 -17.22 -8.20
N SER A 106 25.02 -18.23 -8.57
CA SER A 106 23.60 -18.35 -8.19
C SER A 106 23.42 -18.56 -6.68
N PHE A 107 24.29 -19.34 -6.05
CA PHE A 107 24.30 -19.54 -4.60
C PHE A 107 24.78 -18.30 -3.84
N ALA A 108 25.83 -17.62 -4.33
CA ALA A 108 26.31 -16.36 -3.75
C ALA A 108 25.24 -15.25 -3.81
N TYR A 109 24.48 -15.17 -4.92
CA TYR A 109 23.36 -14.24 -5.05
C TYR A 109 22.24 -14.54 -4.04
N PHE A 110 21.82 -15.81 -3.88
CA PHE A 110 20.85 -16.21 -2.86
C PHE A 110 21.32 -15.87 -1.43
N LEU A 111 22.60 -16.09 -1.13
CA LEU A 111 23.20 -15.67 0.14
C LEU A 111 23.22 -14.14 0.31
N GLY A 112 23.35 -13.36 -0.76
CA GLY A 112 23.19 -11.90 -0.74
C GLY A 112 21.76 -11.46 -0.39
N VAL A 113 20.75 -12.12 -0.95
CA VAL A 113 19.32 -11.90 -0.60
C VAL A 113 19.07 -12.19 0.88
N CYS A 114 19.47 -13.36 1.37
CA CYS A 114 19.29 -13.71 2.78
C CYS A 114 20.13 -12.82 3.70
N GLY A 115 21.37 -12.51 3.32
CA GLY A 115 22.31 -11.70 4.08
C GLY A 115 21.85 -10.26 4.27
N THR A 116 21.33 -9.62 3.22
CA THR A 116 20.76 -8.26 3.34
C THR A 116 19.55 -8.21 4.27
N VAL A 117 18.62 -9.17 4.16
CA VAL A 117 17.47 -9.27 5.09
C VAL A 117 17.94 -9.52 6.53
N VAL A 118 18.92 -10.40 6.75
CA VAL A 118 19.49 -10.68 8.08
C VAL A 118 20.19 -9.46 8.67
N VAL A 119 21.05 -8.77 7.92
CA VAL A 119 21.71 -7.53 8.36
C VAL A 119 20.68 -6.47 8.72
N ALA A 120 19.65 -6.30 7.89
CA ALA A 120 18.61 -5.32 8.13
C ALA A 120 17.81 -5.64 9.42
N VAL A 121 17.35 -6.89 9.60
CA VAL A 121 16.53 -7.30 10.75
C VAL A 121 17.33 -7.43 12.06
N PHE A 122 18.59 -7.87 12.03
CA PHE A 122 19.40 -8.17 13.22
C PHE A 122 20.49 -7.14 13.56
N ILE A 123 20.82 -6.21 12.66
CA ILE A 123 21.82 -5.14 12.91
C ILE A 123 21.17 -3.77 12.82
N ILE A 124 20.49 -3.44 11.70
CA ILE A 124 19.92 -2.10 11.52
C ILE A 124 18.76 -1.86 12.50
N ARG A 125 17.84 -2.82 12.63
CA ARG A 125 16.67 -2.70 13.53
C ARG A 125 17.03 -2.44 15.01
N PRO A 126 17.90 -3.22 15.68
CA PRO A 126 18.26 -2.91 17.06
C PRO A 126 19.03 -1.59 17.20
N VAL A 127 19.81 -1.18 16.20
CA VAL A 127 20.46 0.15 16.20
C VAL A 127 19.42 1.28 16.14
N VAL A 128 18.41 1.18 15.27
CA VAL A 128 17.30 2.15 15.20
C VAL A 128 16.50 2.17 16.51
N GLN A 129 16.21 1.01 17.10
CA GLN A 129 15.50 0.93 18.37
C GLN A 129 16.31 1.51 19.54
N GLU A 130 17.62 1.27 19.60
CA GLU A 130 18.50 1.83 20.64
C GLU A 130 18.64 3.35 20.51
N ILE A 131 18.67 3.88 19.28
CA ILE A 131 18.62 5.33 19.01
C ILE A 131 17.33 5.96 19.54
N ILE A 132 16.18 5.31 19.31
CA ILE A 132 14.88 5.76 19.81
C ILE A 132 14.86 5.71 21.35
N ASN A 133 15.26 4.59 21.96
CA ASN A 133 15.32 4.41 23.42
C ASN A 133 16.20 5.46 24.13
N ARG A 134 17.23 5.99 23.45
CA ARG A 134 18.12 7.04 23.98
C ARG A 134 17.63 8.46 23.72
N THR A 135 16.56 8.64 22.95
CA THR A 135 16.00 9.95 22.63
C THR A 135 14.78 10.20 23.54
N PRO A 136 14.89 11.07 24.57
CA PRO A 136 13.80 11.24 25.53
C PRO A 136 12.58 11.90 24.90
N GLU A 137 11.41 11.41 25.29
CA GLU A 137 10.10 11.94 24.85
C GLU A 137 9.99 13.45 25.14
N GLY A 138 9.33 14.18 24.24
CA GLY A 138 9.13 15.63 24.37
C GLY A 138 10.31 16.51 23.92
N LYS A 139 11.47 15.95 23.53
CA LYS A 139 12.50 16.70 22.78
C LYS A 139 12.39 16.42 21.29
N SER A 140 12.62 17.44 20.47
CA SER A 140 12.71 17.27 19.03
C SER A 140 13.84 16.30 18.68
N ILE A 141 13.47 15.21 18.00
CA ILE A 141 14.44 14.34 17.33
C ILE A 141 15.25 15.25 16.41
N HIS A 142 16.57 15.29 16.62
CA HIS A 142 17.43 16.16 15.83
C HIS A 142 17.29 15.79 14.35
N GLU A 143 17.16 16.80 13.47
CA GLU A 143 16.96 16.63 12.02
C GLU A 143 18.01 15.70 11.40
N PHE A 144 19.21 15.68 12.00
CA PHE A 144 20.29 14.72 11.75
C PHE A 144 19.82 13.26 11.67
N PHE A 145 18.90 12.79 12.52
CA PHE A 145 18.40 11.41 12.47
C PHE A 145 17.49 11.15 11.27
N VAL A 146 16.63 12.12 10.90
CA VAL A 146 15.80 12.05 9.68
C VAL A 146 16.72 11.96 8.45
N ILE A 147 17.73 12.83 8.39
CA ILE A 147 18.75 12.84 7.34
C ILE A 147 19.54 11.52 7.31
N ALA A 148 19.97 11.01 8.47
CA ALA A 148 20.71 9.74 8.58
C ALA A 148 19.88 8.53 8.14
N ILE A 149 18.57 8.52 8.40
CA ILE A 149 17.66 7.47 7.93
C ILE A 149 17.45 7.54 6.41
N LEU A 150 17.29 8.73 5.85
CA LEU A 150 17.18 8.92 4.40
C LEU A 150 18.47 8.50 3.68
N ILE A 151 19.64 8.89 4.21
CA ILE A 151 20.96 8.44 3.72
C ILE A 151 21.11 6.92 3.87
N GLY A 152 20.73 6.34 5.02
CA GLY A 152 20.75 4.89 5.24
C GLY A 152 19.84 4.13 4.26
N THR A 153 18.71 4.71 3.89
CA THR A 153 17.77 4.17 2.90
C THR A 153 18.40 4.18 1.49
N LEU A 154 19.08 5.27 1.11
CA LEU A 154 19.83 5.34 -0.15
C LEU A 154 21.00 4.34 -0.18
N ILE A 155 21.74 4.19 0.93
CA ILE A 155 22.83 3.21 1.06
C ILE A 155 22.29 1.78 0.91
N MET A 156 21.17 1.44 1.57
CA MET A 156 20.57 0.11 1.48
C MET A 156 20.03 -0.18 0.07
N ALA A 157 19.39 0.80 -0.59
CA ALA A 157 18.99 0.68 -1.98
C ALA A 157 20.20 0.39 -2.90
N PHE A 158 21.29 1.16 -2.76
CA PHE A 158 22.54 0.96 -3.50
C PHE A 158 23.19 -0.40 -3.24
N VAL A 159 23.24 -0.86 -1.97
CA VAL A 159 23.76 -2.19 -1.61
C VAL A 159 22.93 -3.30 -2.25
N THR A 160 21.59 -3.21 -2.25
CA THR A 160 20.75 -4.20 -2.94
C THR A 160 20.92 -4.18 -4.46
N ASP A 161 21.10 -3.02 -5.07
CA ASP A 161 21.32 -2.91 -6.53
C ASP A 161 22.69 -3.48 -6.94
N TYR A 162 23.74 -3.20 -6.16
CA TYR A 162 25.08 -3.76 -6.34
C TYR A 162 25.10 -5.29 -6.19
N LEU A 163 24.22 -5.83 -5.35
CA LEU A 163 23.98 -7.28 -5.23
C LEU A 163 23.10 -7.86 -6.35
N TRP A 164 22.82 -7.09 -7.42
CA TRP A 164 22.00 -7.46 -8.58
C TRP A 164 20.52 -7.74 -8.26
N MET A 165 20.04 -7.25 -7.12
CA MET A 165 18.64 -7.32 -6.71
C MET A 165 17.88 -6.08 -7.23
N ASP A 166 16.58 -5.99 -6.94
CA ASP A 166 15.87 -4.73 -7.16
C ASP A 166 16.15 -3.74 -6.03
N PHE A 167 16.57 -2.50 -6.35
CA PHE A 167 16.90 -1.46 -5.37
C PHE A 167 15.70 -1.06 -4.51
N LEU A 168 14.49 -1.25 -5.05
CA LEU A 168 13.23 -1.08 -4.33
C LEU A 168 13.15 -1.98 -3.09
N LEU A 169 13.81 -3.14 -3.07
CA LEU A 169 13.85 -3.99 -1.88
C LEU A 169 14.68 -3.37 -0.75
N GLY A 170 15.83 -2.77 -1.04
CA GLY A 170 16.66 -2.12 -0.03
C GLY A 170 15.94 -0.96 0.66
N ALA A 171 15.23 -0.15 -0.13
CA ALA A 171 14.37 0.91 0.40
C ALA A 171 13.17 0.37 1.19
N PHE A 172 12.49 -0.66 0.68
CA PHE A 172 11.35 -1.30 1.36
C PHE A 172 11.74 -1.96 2.69
N LEU A 173 12.88 -2.65 2.75
CA LEU A 173 13.40 -3.23 3.99
C LEU A 173 13.70 -2.17 5.05
N MET A 174 14.29 -1.03 4.65
CA MET A 174 14.51 0.09 5.57
C MET A 174 13.19 0.68 6.10
N GLY A 175 12.19 0.89 5.23
CA GLY A 175 10.85 1.31 5.63
C GLY A 175 10.22 0.36 6.66
N LEU A 176 10.33 -0.96 6.44
CA LEU A 176 9.77 -2.00 7.32
C LEU A 176 10.51 -2.14 8.68
N ILE A 177 11.68 -1.53 8.83
CA ILE A 177 12.52 -1.59 10.05
C ILE A 177 12.25 -0.41 10.99
N ILE A 178 11.87 0.73 10.42
CA ILE A 178 11.49 1.93 11.16
C ILE A 178 10.14 1.66 11.85
N PRO A 179 10.00 1.89 13.17
CA PRO A 179 8.76 1.59 13.88
C PRO A 179 7.68 2.64 13.60
N ASP A 180 6.43 2.16 13.49
CA ASP A 180 5.27 3.00 13.15
C ASP A 180 4.96 4.07 14.22
N GLY A 181 4.76 5.31 13.78
CA GLY A 181 4.26 6.42 14.58
C GLY A 181 5.29 7.22 15.38
N PRO A 182 4.82 8.02 16.37
CA PRO A 182 5.68 8.88 17.15
C PRO A 182 6.63 8.11 18.08
N PRO A 183 7.80 8.67 18.43
CA PRO A 183 8.24 10.02 18.03
C PRO A 183 8.94 10.08 16.65
N LEU A 184 9.36 8.95 16.08
CA LEU A 184 10.30 8.94 14.94
C LEU A 184 9.66 8.69 13.57
N GLY A 185 8.72 7.75 13.46
CA GLY A 185 8.04 7.45 12.18
C GLY A 185 7.17 8.62 11.72
N SER A 186 6.48 9.29 12.65
CA SER A 186 5.62 10.44 12.35
C SER A 186 6.40 11.63 11.75
N ILE A 187 7.51 12.03 12.39
CA ILE A 187 8.37 13.14 11.92
C ILE A 187 9.03 12.80 10.58
N LEU A 188 9.43 11.54 10.39
CA LEU A 188 9.99 11.09 9.11
C LEU A 188 8.97 11.22 7.97
N VAL A 189 7.72 10.80 8.16
CA VAL A 189 6.65 10.98 7.18
C VAL A 189 6.42 12.47 6.92
N GLU A 190 6.10 13.25 7.95
CA GLU A 190 5.80 14.70 7.84
C GLU A 190 6.86 15.49 7.06
N LYS A 191 8.16 15.23 7.31
CA LYS A 191 9.25 15.94 6.63
C LYS A 191 9.60 15.36 5.25
N SER A 192 9.47 14.05 5.04
CA SER A 192 9.85 13.44 3.76
C SER A 192 8.73 13.48 2.71
N GLU A 193 7.47 13.33 3.13
CA GLU A 193 6.31 13.27 2.22
C GLU A 193 6.16 14.57 1.42
N LEU A 194 6.22 15.74 2.06
CA LEU A 194 6.18 17.03 1.39
C LEU A 194 7.30 17.15 0.33
N MET A 195 8.52 16.74 0.66
CA MET A 195 9.66 16.78 -0.27
C MET A 195 9.52 15.76 -1.42
N ILE A 196 8.94 14.59 -1.15
CA ILE A 196 8.69 13.56 -2.15
C ILE A 196 7.60 14.01 -3.12
N ASN A 197 6.46 14.47 -2.61
CA ASN A 197 5.27 14.79 -3.41
C ASN A 197 5.43 16.10 -4.20
N GLU A 198 6.02 17.16 -3.63
CA GLU A 198 6.16 18.46 -4.30
C GLU A 198 7.41 18.56 -5.20
N PHE A 199 8.48 17.80 -4.91
CA PHE A 199 9.76 17.95 -5.63
C PHE A 199 10.18 16.68 -6.39
N PHE A 200 10.36 15.55 -5.71
CA PHE A 200 10.89 14.35 -6.38
C PHE A 200 9.91 13.71 -7.37
N LEU A 201 8.62 13.62 -7.01
CA LEU A 201 7.60 12.94 -7.81
C LEU A 201 7.28 13.68 -9.13
N PRO A 202 7.15 15.02 -9.18
CA PRO A 202 7.00 15.76 -10.43
C PRO A 202 8.24 15.64 -11.33
N ILE A 203 9.45 15.73 -10.76
CA ILE A 203 10.71 15.57 -11.51
C ILE A 203 10.82 14.15 -12.10
N PHE A 204 10.41 13.12 -11.35
CA PHE A 204 10.34 11.75 -11.85
C PHE A 204 9.39 11.63 -13.06
N TYR A 205 8.17 12.18 -12.97
CA TYR A 205 7.23 12.16 -14.10
C TYR A 205 7.73 12.95 -15.32
N VAL A 206 8.43 14.08 -15.13
CA VAL A 206 9.06 14.82 -16.23
C VAL A 206 10.17 14.02 -16.90
N HIS A 207 11.05 13.34 -16.13
CA HIS A 207 12.09 12.47 -16.69
C HIS A 207 11.49 11.30 -17.48
N ILE A 208 10.47 10.64 -16.93
CA ILE A 208 9.70 9.58 -17.58
C ILE A 208 9.08 10.08 -18.91
N GLY A 209 8.46 11.27 -18.88
CA GLY A 209 7.90 11.91 -20.08
C GLY A 209 8.97 12.18 -21.14
N TYR A 210 10.14 12.67 -20.74
CA TYR A 210 11.28 12.94 -21.63
C TYR A 210 11.87 11.67 -22.28
N GLN A 211 11.86 10.52 -21.58
CA GLN A 211 12.26 9.23 -22.16
C GLN A 211 11.23 8.66 -23.14
N THR A 212 9.97 9.08 -23.01
CA THR A 212 8.83 8.56 -23.79
C THR A 212 8.79 9.19 -25.18
N ASP A 213 8.94 8.38 -26.22
CA ASP A 213 9.17 8.85 -27.60
C ASP A 213 8.12 8.29 -28.55
N VAL A 214 7.05 9.05 -28.73
CA VAL A 214 5.92 8.70 -29.60
C VAL A 214 6.36 8.54 -31.07
N TYR A 215 7.42 9.22 -31.51
CA TYR A 215 7.96 9.09 -32.87
C TYR A 215 8.75 7.78 -33.10
N SER A 216 9.04 7.03 -32.03
CA SER A 216 9.62 5.68 -32.11
C SER A 216 8.60 4.60 -32.51
N LEU A 217 7.30 4.89 -32.48
CA LEU A 217 6.19 3.94 -32.73
C LEU A 217 5.99 3.58 -34.22
N LYS A 218 7.09 3.29 -34.95
CA LYS A 218 7.05 3.03 -36.40
C LYS A 218 6.65 1.61 -36.76
N ASN A 219 7.03 0.61 -35.94
CA ASN A 219 6.73 -0.80 -36.19
C ASN A 219 5.35 -1.17 -35.62
N ILE A 220 4.29 -1.04 -36.44
CA ILE A 220 2.89 -1.27 -36.02
C ILE A 220 2.69 -2.69 -35.47
N ASP A 221 3.30 -3.70 -36.09
CA ASP A 221 3.16 -5.10 -35.67
C ASP A 221 3.67 -5.32 -34.24
N SER A 222 4.87 -4.82 -33.92
CA SER A 222 5.43 -4.94 -32.57
C SER A 222 4.64 -4.13 -31.54
N VAL A 223 4.14 -2.92 -31.88
CA VAL A 223 3.23 -2.15 -30.99
C VAL A 223 1.98 -2.96 -30.69
N THR A 224 1.40 -3.59 -31.71
CA THR A 224 0.19 -4.39 -31.60
C THR A 224 0.44 -5.64 -30.75
N ALA A 225 1.55 -6.35 -30.96
CA ALA A 225 1.95 -7.51 -30.16
C ALA A 225 2.16 -7.16 -28.68
N ILE A 226 2.80 -6.02 -28.37
CA ILE A 226 3.00 -5.52 -27.01
C ILE A 226 1.64 -5.16 -26.35
N LEU A 227 0.79 -4.41 -27.05
CA LEU A 227 -0.52 -4.00 -26.53
C LEU A 227 -1.44 -5.21 -26.29
N LEU A 228 -1.40 -6.21 -27.18
CA LEU A 228 -2.12 -7.48 -27.03
C LEU A 228 -1.60 -8.28 -25.83
N LEU A 229 -0.27 -8.40 -25.65
CA LEU A 229 0.35 -9.03 -24.48
C LEU A 229 -0.10 -8.37 -23.16
N ILE A 230 -0.03 -7.04 -23.06
CA ILE A 230 -0.43 -6.32 -21.83
C ILE A 230 -1.93 -6.50 -21.56
N SER A 231 -2.77 -6.41 -22.59
CA SER A 231 -4.21 -6.65 -22.48
C SER A 231 -4.53 -8.07 -22.00
N VAL A 232 -3.85 -9.08 -22.55
CA VAL A 232 -3.98 -10.49 -22.13
C VAL A 232 -3.51 -10.71 -20.69
N ILE A 233 -2.42 -10.04 -20.26
CA ILE A 233 -1.97 -10.08 -18.86
C ILE A 233 -3.02 -9.50 -17.93
N PHE A 234 -3.52 -8.30 -18.22
CA PHE A 234 -4.56 -7.62 -17.44
C PHE A 234 -5.83 -8.48 -17.33
N MET A 235 -6.34 -8.98 -18.46
CA MET A 235 -7.54 -9.83 -18.48
C MET A 235 -7.31 -11.14 -17.72
N THR A 236 -6.17 -11.82 -17.90
CA THR A 236 -5.84 -13.06 -17.18
C THR A 236 -5.77 -12.82 -15.67
N LYS A 237 -5.17 -11.70 -15.26
CA LYS A 237 -5.03 -11.31 -13.86
C LYS A 237 -6.37 -10.92 -13.23
N MET A 238 -7.22 -10.20 -13.96
CA MET A 238 -8.59 -9.85 -13.56
C MET A 238 -9.49 -11.10 -13.46
N LEU A 239 -9.38 -12.07 -14.38
CA LEU A 239 -10.11 -13.34 -14.28
C LEU A 239 -9.57 -14.21 -13.14
N GLY A 240 -8.25 -14.30 -12.95
CA GLY A 240 -7.63 -15.12 -11.90
C GLY A 240 -7.93 -14.64 -10.48
N THR A 241 -7.88 -13.32 -10.24
CA THR A 241 -8.33 -12.67 -8.99
C THR A 241 -9.82 -12.90 -8.73
N LEU A 242 -10.67 -12.70 -9.74
CA LEU A 242 -12.12 -12.84 -9.63
C LEU A 242 -12.57 -14.30 -9.39
N LEU A 243 -12.03 -15.26 -10.14
CA LEU A 243 -12.32 -16.70 -9.97
C LEU A 243 -11.89 -17.19 -8.58
N ALA A 244 -10.72 -16.79 -8.10
CA ALA A 244 -10.26 -17.12 -6.74
C ALA A 244 -11.16 -16.46 -5.67
N SER A 245 -11.56 -15.21 -5.87
CA SER A 245 -12.48 -14.51 -4.96
C SER A 245 -13.86 -15.19 -4.86
N ILE A 246 -14.39 -15.68 -5.99
CA ILE A 246 -15.64 -16.46 -6.04
C ILE A 246 -15.47 -17.81 -5.33
N TYR A 247 -14.36 -18.52 -5.56
CA TYR A 247 -14.03 -19.76 -4.85
C TYR A 247 -13.94 -19.55 -3.32
N LEU A 248 -13.43 -18.39 -2.89
CA LEU A 248 -13.37 -17.97 -1.48
C LEU A 248 -14.70 -17.44 -0.92
N LYS A 249 -15.78 -17.48 -1.71
CA LYS A 249 -17.15 -17.03 -1.37
C LYS A 249 -17.23 -15.54 -0.99
N ILE A 250 -16.39 -14.71 -1.62
CA ILE A 250 -16.49 -13.24 -1.55
C ILE A 250 -17.69 -12.77 -2.40
N ARG A 251 -18.39 -11.69 -2.01
CA ARG A 251 -19.50 -11.14 -2.81
C ARG A 251 -18.97 -10.68 -4.17
N PHE A 252 -19.73 -10.91 -5.25
CA PHE A 252 -19.27 -10.64 -6.62
C PHE A 252 -18.82 -9.18 -6.86
N GLN A 253 -19.51 -8.20 -6.25
CA GLN A 253 -19.09 -6.79 -6.29
C GLN A 253 -17.74 -6.54 -5.60
N ASP A 254 -17.54 -7.10 -4.39
CA ASP A 254 -16.26 -7.02 -3.69
C ASP A 254 -15.14 -7.79 -4.45
N ALA A 255 -15.49 -8.86 -5.16
CA ALA A 255 -14.57 -9.63 -5.99
C ALA A 255 -14.10 -8.85 -7.24
N ILE A 256 -14.99 -8.13 -7.92
CA ILE A 256 -14.63 -7.20 -9.00
C ILE A 256 -13.74 -6.08 -8.45
N PHE A 257 -14.11 -5.49 -7.32
CA PHE A 257 -13.35 -4.40 -6.70
C PHE A 257 -11.92 -4.85 -6.29
N LEU A 258 -11.80 -6.07 -5.75
CA LEU A 258 -10.52 -6.69 -5.41
C LEU A 258 -9.68 -7.03 -6.65
N ALA A 259 -10.32 -7.52 -7.71
CA ALA A 259 -9.68 -7.77 -9.00
C ALA A 259 -9.16 -6.48 -9.65
N LEU A 260 -9.88 -5.36 -9.51
CA LEU A 260 -9.43 -4.04 -9.95
C LEU A 260 -8.21 -3.58 -9.14
N ILE A 261 -8.31 -3.49 -7.81
CA ILE A 261 -7.20 -3.00 -6.96
C ILE A 261 -5.90 -3.78 -7.19
N LEU A 262 -5.95 -5.11 -7.33
CA LEU A 262 -4.75 -5.92 -7.57
C LEU A 262 -4.19 -5.81 -9.00
N ASN A 263 -4.96 -5.22 -9.93
CA ASN A 263 -4.48 -4.80 -11.25
C ASN A 263 -4.05 -3.32 -11.30
N PHE A 264 -4.16 -2.55 -10.20
CA PHE A 264 -3.69 -1.17 -10.19
C PHE A 264 -2.18 -1.11 -10.49
N LYS A 265 -1.79 -0.07 -11.22
CA LYS A 265 -0.44 0.20 -11.68
C LYS A 265 -0.08 1.62 -11.25
N GLY A 266 1.08 1.79 -10.64
CA GLY A 266 1.49 3.05 -10.00
C GLY A 266 2.99 3.24 -10.08
N VAL A 267 3.54 4.25 -9.38
CA VAL A 267 4.93 4.74 -9.51
C VAL A 267 5.98 3.63 -9.65
N MET A 268 5.88 2.56 -8.84
CA MET A 268 6.81 1.43 -8.85
C MET A 268 6.88 0.68 -10.19
N ASP A 269 5.78 0.58 -10.94
CA ASP A 269 5.76 -0.03 -12.27
C ASP A 269 6.52 0.83 -13.30
N TRP A 270 6.36 2.15 -13.22
CA TRP A 270 7.08 3.10 -14.08
C TRP A 270 8.59 3.08 -13.79
N VAL A 271 8.97 2.98 -12.51
CA VAL A 271 10.36 2.74 -12.07
C VAL A 271 10.90 1.43 -12.66
N SER A 272 10.10 0.36 -12.63
CA SER A 272 10.45 -0.95 -13.20
C SER A 272 10.70 -0.87 -14.72
N PHE A 273 9.84 -0.16 -15.47
CA PHE A 273 10.04 0.07 -16.91
C PHE A 273 11.29 0.90 -17.21
N GLN A 274 11.56 1.94 -16.42
CA GLN A 274 12.77 2.76 -16.57
C GLN A 274 14.05 1.95 -16.28
N ARG A 275 14.04 1.10 -15.24
CA ARG A 275 15.12 0.14 -14.96
C ARG A 275 15.35 -0.81 -16.14
N PHE A 276 14.27 -1.31 -16.75
CA PHE A 276 14.34 -2.23 -17.89
C PHE A 276 14.80 -1.57 -19.20
N LEU A 277 14.55 -0.27 -19.38
CA LEU A 277 15.14 0.52 -20.47
C LEU A 277 16.66 0.66 -20.28
N VAL A 278 17.11 1.08 -19.08
CA VAL A 278 18.53 1.26 -18.75
C VAL A 278 19.33 -0.05 -18.85
N LEU A 279 18.77 -1.17 -18.38
CA LEU A 279 19.38 -2.50 -18.46
C LEU A 279 19.30 -3.16 -19.86
N ASN A 280 18.88 -2.40 -20.88
CA ASN A 280 18.68 -2.87 -22.26
C ASN A 280 17.88 -4.19 -22.31
N ILE A 281 16.75 -4.21 -21.60
CA ILE A 281 15.79 -5.33 -21.56
C ILE A 281 14.63 -5.04 -22.51
N LEU A 282 14.14 -3.80 -22.47
CA LEU A 282 13.12 -3.23 -23.34
C LEU A 282 13.74 -2.22 -24.31
N GLY A 283 13.34 -2.27 -25.58
CA GLY A 283 13.62 -1.17 -26.51
C GLY A 283 12.79 0.08 -26.21
N LYS A 284 13.25 1.26 -26.65
CA LYS A 284 12.55 2.55 -26.45
C LYS A 284 11.09 2.55 -26.93
N GLN A 285 10.82 1.81 -28.01
CA GLN A 285 9.47 1.60 -28.54
C GLN A 285 8.57 0.86 -27.53
N CYS A 286 9.06 -0.19 -26.86
CA CYS A 286 8.33 -0.90 -25.80
C CYS A 286 8.07 -0.03 -24.58
N PHE A 287 9.09 0.70 -24.12
CA PHE A 287 8.97 1.62 -23.00
C PHE A 287 7.86 2.65 -23.26
N THR A 288 7.84 3.23 -24.46
CA THR A 288 6.80 4.18 -24.90
C THR A 288 5.40 3.55 -24.88
N VAL A 289 5.21 2.34 -25.44
CA VAL A 289 3.91 1.65 -25.42
C VAL A 289 3.45 1.33 -23.99
N LEU A 290 4.37 0.88 -23.12
CA LEU A 290 4.08 0.56 -21.72
C LEU A 290 3.68 1.81 -20.94
N VAL A 291 4.42 2.91 -21.08
CA VAL A 291 4.07 4.21 -20.47
C VAL A 291 2.69 4.67 -20.91
N LEU A 292 2.42 4.72 -22.23
CA LEU A 292 1.14 5.18 -22.76
C LEU A 292 -0.04 4.28 -22.33
N PHE A 293 0.15 2.96 -22.31
CA PHE A 293 -0.86 2.03 -21.80
C PHE A 293 -1.17 2.29 -20.33
N ASN A 294 -0.16 2.43 -19.47
CA ASN A 294 -0.37 2.63 -18.04
C ASN A 294 -1.02 4.00 -17.75
N LEU A 295 -0.65 5.05 -18.48
CA LEU A 295 -1.29 6.37 -18.39
C LEU A 295 -2.79 6.30 -18.72
N VAL A 296 -3.15 5.70 -19.85
CA VAL A 296 -4.55 5.52 -20.27
C VAL A 296 -5.31 4.60 -19.31
N PHE A 297 -4.68 3.53 -18.84
CA PHE A 297 -5.26 2.62 -17.87
C PHE A 297 -5.58 3.32 -16.54
N ILE A 298 -4.62 4.04 -15.95
CA ILE A 298 -4.81 4.79 -14.69
C ILE A 298 -5.94 5.82 -14.84
N ALA A 299 -5.97 6.57 -15.95
CA ALA A 299 -7.01 7.54 -16.24
C ALA A 299 -8.42 6.91 -16.34
N ALA A 300 -8.53 5.69 -16.87
CA ALA A 300 -9.79 4.92 -16.90
C ALA A 300 -10.11 4.23 -15.57
N PHE A 301 -9.10 3.93 -14.75
CA PHE A 301 -9.23 3.13 -13.53
C PHE A 301 -9.95 3.88 -12.40
N TYR A 302 -9.57 5.13 -12.12
CA TYR A 302 -10.20 5.97 -11.09
C TYR A 302 -11.73 6.11 -11.25
N PRO A 303 -12.30 6.50 -12.42
CA PRO A 303 -13.74 6.62 -12.57
C PRO A 303 -14.46 5.27 -12.50
N VAL A 304 -13.84 4.19 -13.00
CA VAL A 304 -14.38 2.82 -12.85
C VAL A 304 -14.46 2.44 -11.37
N ILE A 305 -13.43 2.74 -10.57
CA ILE A 305 -13.46 2.47 -9.14
C ILE A 305 -14.48 3.33 -8.40
N HIS A 306 -14.66 4.60 -8.74
CA HIS A 306 -15.72 5.43 -8.14
C HIS A 306 -17.14 4.89 -8.42
N ILE A 307 -17.35 4.15 -9.51
CA ILE A 307 -18.63 3.47 -9.80
C ILE A 307 -18.83 2.21 -8.92
N PHE A 308 -17.77 1.45 -8.65
CA PHE A 308 -17.85 0.23 -7.82
C PHE A 308 -17.68 0.50 -6.31
N TYR A 309 -17.06 1.61 -5.92
CA TYR A 309 -16.83 2.01 -4.53
C TYR A 309 -18.06 2.71 -3.94
N ASN A 310 -18.93 1.94 -3.30
CA ASN A 310 -20.06 2.48 -2.55
C ASN A 310 -19.80 2.38 -1.03
N PRO A 311 -19.25 3.42 -0.36
CA PRO A 311 -18.87 3.34 1.05
C PRO A 311 -20.07 3.07 1.97
N ARG A 312 -21.25 3.62 1.64
CA ARG A 312 -22.49 3.41 2.39
C ARG A 312 -22.91 1.93 2.43
N ALA A 313 -22.61 1.16 1.37
CA ALA A 313 -22.90 -0.27 1.29
C ALA A 313 -21.90 -1.15 2.07
N ARG A 314 -20.78 -0.60 2.56
CA ARG A 314 -19.78 -1.31 3.37
C ARG A 314 -19.93 -1.08 4.87
N LEU A 315 -20.39 0.10 5.31
CA LEU A 315 -20.87 0.31 6.69
C LEU A 315 -22.02 -0.66 7.04
N ALA A 316 -22.91 -0.93 6.07
CA ALA A 316 -23.94 -1.97 6.15
C ALA A 316 -23.39 -3.41 6.01
N GLY A 317 -22.23 -3.69 6.64
CA GLY A 317 -21.54 -4.98 6.60
C GLY A 317 -22.34 -6.13 7.24
N PRO A 318 -21.89 -7.39 7.12
CA PRO A 318 -22.65 -8.56 7.57
C PRO A 318 -23.00 -8.54 9.07
N TYR A 319 -22.20 -7.90 9.92
CA TYR A 319 -22.52 -7.66 11.34
C TYR A 319 -23.79 -6.82 11.54
N SER A 320 -24.11 -5.90 10.63
CA SER A 320 -25.33 -5.08 10.66
C SER A 320 -26.59 -5.85 10.27
N LYS A 321 -26.48 -7.07 9.71
CA LYS A 321 -27.68 -7.90 9.47
C LYS A 321 -28.25 -8.52 10.74
N THR A 322 -27.46 -8.63 11.81
CA THR A 322 -27.87 -9.24 13.09
C THR A 322 -28.32 -8.20 14.11
N LYS A 323 -27.75 -6.98 14.08
CA LYS A 323 -28.28 -5.83 14.84
C LYS A 323 -29.22 -5.01 13.95
N CYS A 324 -30.52 -5.14 14.19
CA CYS A 324 -31.53 -4.31 13.55
C CYS A 324 -31.20 -2.82 13.73
N THR A 325 -31.01 -2.09 12.63
CA THR A 325 -31.05 -0.63 12.59
C THR A 325 -32.49 -0.17 12.83
N ARG A 326 -32.89 -0.12 14.10
CA ARG A 326 -34.19 0.40 14.52
C ARG A 326 -34.17 1.94 14.41
N ALA A 327 -35.27 2.50 13.93
CA ALA A 327 -35.53 3.92 14.10
C ALA A 327 -35.61 4.24 15.61
N LEU A 328 -35.10 5.39 16.04
CA LEU A 328 -35.12 5.85 17.43
C LEU A 328 -36.53 5.76 18.07
N GLN A 329 -37.57 5.99 17.26
CA GLN A 329 -38.98 5.90 17.61
C GLN A 329 -39.49 4.48 17.94
N SER A 330 -38.74 3.41 17.63
CA SER A 330 -39.06 2.01 17.95
C SER A 330 -38.21 1.41 19.07
N THR A 331 -37.48 2.27 19.80
CA THR A 331 -36.86 1.95 21.09
C THR A 331 -37.92 2.09 22.20
N PRO A 332 -38.03 1.16 23.16
CA PRO A 332 -38.96 1.31 24.30
C PRO A 332 -38.54 2.48 25.19
N GLN A 333 -39.53 3.24 25.70
CA GLN A 333 -39.32 4.52 26.39
C GLN A 333 -38.57 4.42 27.74
N GLU A 334 -38.51 3.22 28.32
CA GLU A 334 -37.84 2.94 29.60
C GLU A 334 -36.38 2.48 29.43
N ALA A 335 -35.88 2.33 28.20
CA ALA A 335 -34.50 1.91 27.95
C ALA A 335 -33.53 3.09 27.97
N GLU A 336 -32.35 2.90 28.57
CA GLU A 336 -31.26 3.86 28.53
C GLU A 336 -30.84 4.17 27.09
N LEU A 337 -30.79 5.45 26.71
CA LEU A 337 -30.28 5.81 25.38
C LEU A 337 -28.76 5.93 25.44
N ARG A 338 -28.07 4.90 24.94
CA ARG A 338 -26.61 4.86 24.90
C ARG A 338 -26.08 5.48 23.61
N ALA A 339 -25.52 6.68 23.71
CA ALA A 339 -24.89 7.41 22.61
C ALA A 339 -23.37 7.23 22.64
N ILE A 340 -22.73 7.34 21.47
CA ILE A 340 -21.28 7.46 21.33
C ILE A 340 -21.03 8.74 20.55
N THR A 341 -20.15 9.60 21.05
CA THR A 341 -19.98 10.97 20.55
C THR A 341 -18.50 11.29 20.34
N CYS A 342 -18.09 11.42 19.08
CA CYS A 342 -16.71 11.63 18.66
C CYS A 342 -16.34 13.13 18.56
N ILE A 343 -15.56 13.65 19.50
CA ILE A 343 -15.10 15.06 19.56
C ILE A 343 -13.76 15.15 18.84
N TYR A 344 -13.65 16.04 17.85
CA TYR A 344 -12.41 16.22 17.07
C TYR A 344 -11.54 17.41 17.51
N GLU A 345 -12.19 18.48 17.98
CA GLU A 345 -11.57 19.74 18.42
C GLU A 345 -12.46 20.34 19.51
N GLU A 346 -11.93 21.22 20.36
CA GLU A 346 -12.70 21.85 21.45
C GLU A 346 -13.92 22.65 20.95
N ASP A 347 -13.82 23.27 19.78
CA ASP A 347 -14.91 24.00 19.12
C ASP A 347 -16.10 23.11 18.72
N ASN A 348 -15.91 21.79 18.61
CA ASN A 348 -16.99 20.84 18.31
C ASN A 348 -17.82 20.46 19.54
N VAL A 349 -17.30 20.68 20.75
CA VAL A 349 -17.94 20.30 22.03
C VAL A 349 -19.35 20.92 22.19
N PRO A 350 -19.58 22.23 21.96
CA PRO A 350 -20.90 22.83 22.17
C PRO A 350 -21.94 22.34 21.17
N GLY A 351 -21.55 22.11 19.91
CA GLY A 351 -22.45 21.59 18.88
C GLY A 351 -22.90 20.16 19.16
N MET A 352 -21.99 19.33 19.68
CA MET A 352 -22.30 17.96 20.10
C MET A 352 -23.13 17.90 21.37
N LEU A 353 -22.91 18.80 22.33
CA LEU A 353 -23.75 18.93 23.53
C LEU A 353 -25.19 19.31 23.14
N ALA A 354 -25.36 20.32 22.29
CA ALA A 354 -26.68 20.73 21.78
C ALA A 354 -27.40 19.60 21.02
N LEU A 355 -26.66 18.75 20.29
CA LEU A 355 -27.22 17.55 19.65
C LEU A 355 -27.65 16.49 20.67
N LEU A 356 -26.89 16.26 21.74
CA LEU A 356 -27.27 15.34 22.81
C LEU A 356 -28.52 15.82 23.57
N GLU A 357 -28.62 17.11 23.86
CA GLU A 357 -29.81 17.73 24.47
C GLU A 357 -31.04 17.62 23.54
N ALA A 358 -30.88 17.91 22.25
CA ALA A 358 -31.94 17.76 21.25
C ALA A 358 -32.39 16.30 21.04
N VAL A 359 -31.50 15.32 21.28
CA VAL A 359 -31.80 13.88 21.22
C VAL A 359 -32.50 13.37 22.48
N ASN A 360 -32.31 13.99 23.65
CA ASN A 360 -33.04 13.65 24.88
C ASN A 360 -33.85 14.82 25.49
N PRO A 361 -34.94 15.27 24.84
CA PRO A 361 -35.85 16.27 25.40
C PRO A 361 -36.72 15.75 26.57
N LYS A 362 -36.48 14.52 27.07
CA LYS A 362 -37.23 13.87 28.16
C LYS A 362 -36.31 13.15 29.15
N ALA A 363 -35.24 13.82 29.57
CA ALA A 363 -34.25 13.30 30.53
C ALA A 363 -34.84 12.75 31.85
N ALA A 364 -36.05 13.17 32.24
CA ALA A 364 -36.78 12.65 33.40
C ALA A 364 -37.43 11.26 33.22
N ILE A 365 -37.45 10.69 32.01
CA ILE A 365 -38.08 9.39 31.70
C ILE A 365 -37.03 8.38 31.21
N SER A 366 -36.07 8.83 30.40
CA SER A 366 -35.05 7.97 29.80
C SER A 366 -33.66 8.55 30.09
N PRO A 367 -32.80 7.91 30.91
CA PRO A 367 -31.44 8.38 31.11
C PRO A 367 -30.64 8.20 29.81
N LEU A 368 -29.94 9.25 29.39
CA LEU A 368 -29.01 9.20 28.26
C LEU A 368 -27.59 8.99 28.82
N CYS A 369 -26.92 7.96 28.32
CA CYS A 369 -25.53 7.66 28.65
C CYS A 369 -24.68 7.92 27.41
N ALA A 370 -23.94 9.03 27.41
CA ALA A 370 -23.01 9.37 26.34
C ALA A 370 -21.61 8.87 26.67
N TYR A 371 -21.07 8.01 25.81
CA TYR A 371 -19.65 7.68 25.78
C TYR A 371 -18.95 8.71 24.88
N VAL A 372 -18.23 9.64 25.50
CA VAL A 372 -17.37 10.58 24.79
C VAL A 372 -16.15 9.85 24.28
N ILE A 373 -15.85 10.04 23.00
CA ILE A 373 -14.61 9.57 22.37
C ILE A 373 -13.92 10.80 21.80
N HIS A 374 -12.69 11.07 22.20
CA HIS A 374 -11.88 12.11 21.54
C HIS A 374 -11.16 11.53 20.32
N VAL A 375 -10.94 12.35 19.28
CA VAL A 375 -10.29 11.95 18.04
C VAL A 375 -9.44 13.11 17.53
N ILE A 376 -8.24 12.83 17.04
CA ILE A 376 -7.37 13.74 16.28
C ILE A 376 -6.67 12.85 15.22
N GLU A 377 -5.60 13.32 14.56
CA GLU A 377 -4.81 12.51 13.63
C GLU A 377 -3.76 11.63 14.35
N LEU A 378 -3.38 10.49 13.76
CA LEU A 378 -2.32 9.60 14.26
C LEU A 378 -1.18 9.46 13.21
N VAL A 379 -0.46 10.55 12.98
CA VAL A 379 0.60 10.65 11.96
C VAL A 379 1.55 9.44 12.01
N GLY A 380 1.71 8.75 10.89
CA GLY A 380 2.59 7.59 10.77
C GLY A 380 2.10 6.29 11.42
N ARG A 381 0.80 6.14 11.77
CA ARG A 381 0.20 4.83 12.14
C ARG A 381 -1.06 4.52 11.36
N THR A 382 -1.09 3.34 10.75
CA THR A 382 -2.24 2.80 10.00
C THR A 382 -3.27 2.07 10.88
N ALA A 383 -2.99 1.89 12.18
CA ALA A 383 -3.84 1.18 13.13
C ALA A 383 -4.33 2.12 14.26
N PRO A 384 -5.66 2.26 14.48
CA PRO A 384 -6.19 3.08 15.56
C PRO A 384 -5.94 2.42 16.93
N ILE A 385 -5.60 3.24 17.93
CA ILE A 385 -5.33 2.80 19.29
C ILE A 385 -6.38 3.42 20.22
N LEU A 386 -7.04 2.58 21.02
CA LEU A 386 -8.07 2.98 21.97
C LEU A 386 -7.47 2.95 23.39
N MET A 387 -7.43 4.10 24.07
CA MET A 387 -6.75 4.24 25.36
C MET A 387 -7.73 4.72 26.44
N PRO A 388 -7.83 4.05 27.60
CA PRO A 388 -8.72 4.52 28.68
C PRO A 388 -8.20 5.84 29.25
N TYR A 389 -9.09 6.81 29.50
CA TYR A 389 -8.70 8.04 30.17
C TYR A 389 -8.29 7.75 31.62
N LYS A 390 -7.23 8.40 32.09
CA LYS A 390 -6.80 8.39 33.50
C LYS A 390 -6.78 9.81 34.03
N SER A 391 -7.55 10.04 35.10
CA SER A 391 -7.72 11.35 35.73
C SER A 391 -6.60 11.77 36.70
N ASP A 392 -5.56 10.94 36.86
CA ASP A 392 -4.55 11.10 37.92
C ASP A 392 -3.39 12.06 37.59
N ASP A 393 -3.20 12.43 36.32
CA ASP A 393 -2.02 13.21 35.88
C ASP A 393 -2.24 14.74 36.03
N LYS A 394 -2.52 15.16 37.28
CA LYS A 394 -2.94 16.54 37.59
C LYS A 394 -1.83 17.44 38.14
N ASP A 395 -0.60 16.93 38.26
CA ASP A 395 0.56 17.62 38.83
C ASP A 395 1.61 18.09 37.79
N LEU A 396 1.26 18.09 36.50
CA LEU A 396 1.97 18.90 35.50
C LEU A 396 1.50 20.36 35.59
N GLY A 397 2.12 21.07 36.54
CA GLY A 397 1.65 22.37 37.04
C GLY A 397 1.72 23.55 36.05
N HIS A 398 1.05 24.65 36.46
CA HIS A 398 0.98 25.92 35.72
C HIS A 398 2.33 26.39 35.17
N ASN A 399 2.40 26.52 33.83
CA ASN A 399 3.07 27.66 33.19
C ASN A 399 2.48 27.90 31.80
N SER A 400 1.69 28.97 31.67
CA SER A 400 1.06 29.37 30.42
C SER A 400 1.99 30.26 29.59
N SER A 401 2.53 29.74 28.50
CA SER A 401 3.11 30.54 27.40
C SER A 401 2.68 29.95 26.06
N SER A 402 2.17 30.81 25.18
CA SER A 402 1.46 30.42 23.96
C SER A 402 2.40 30.07 22.80
N SER A 403 2.23 28.88 22.21
CA SER A 403 2.61 28.59 20.82
C SER A 403 1.66 27.56 20.21
N SER A 404 1.23 27.79 18.97
CA SER A 404 0.14 27.07 18.31
C SER A 404 0.63 25.99 17.33
N SER A 405 0.26 24.73 17.55
CA SER A 405 0.13 23.68 16.50
C SER A 405 -0.55 22.40 17.06
N PRO A 406 -1.38 21.68 16.28
CA PRO A 406 -2.19 20.53 16.75
C PRO A 406 -1.56 19.14 16.44
N LEU A 407 -2.39 18.08 16.43
CA LEU A 407 -2.18 16.66 16.02
C LEU A 407 -1.79 15.67 17.14
N GLY A 408 -2.45 14.49 17.20
CA GLY A 408 -2.05 13.35 18.05
C GLY A 408 -3.19 12.55 18.73
N LEU A 409 -3.55 11.39 18.19
CA LEU A 409 -4.49 10.36 18.68
C LEU A 409 -4.06 9.48 19.90
N CYS A 410 -4.48 9.52 21.18
CA CYS A 410 -5.50 10.21 21.98
C CYS A 410 -6.99 9.88 21.77
N MET A 411 -7.34 8.59 21.60
CA MET A 411 -8.74 8.15 21.70
C MET A 411 -9.15 8.03 23.17
N LEU A 412 -9.68 9.12 23.74
CA LEU A 412 -10.13 9.19 25.13
C LEU A 412 -11.45 8.43 25.36
N LEU A 413 -11.71 8.01 26.61
CA LEU A 413 -12.89 7.25 27.03
C LEU A 413 -13.21 7.52 28.52
#